data_AF-A0AB39UY77-F1
#
_entry.id   AF-A0AB39UY77-F1
#
_cell.length_a   1.000
_cell.length_b   1.000
_cell.length_c   1.000
_cell.angle_alpha   90.00
_cell.angle_beta   90.00
_cell.angle_gamma   90.00
#
_symmetry.space_group_name_H-M   'P 1'
#
loop_
_entity.id
_entity.type
_entity.pdbx_description
1 polymer ?
#
loop_
_entity_poly.entity_id
_entity_poly.type
_entity_poly.pdbx_seq_one_letter_code
_entity_poly.pdbx_strand_id
1 'polypeptide(L)'
;MLGKIIFAMTIHKTQGSEFDHVLMLLPEEAERLLSRELIFTGLTRAKSGFTLLAEKAIWQAGIARQIEREGGLRQALKAIETSLCSPT
;
A
#
# COMPACT_ATOMS: atom_id res chain seq x y z
N MET A 1 4.97 -32.75 0.80
CA MET A 1 5.36 -31.33 0.86
C MET A 1 4.76 -30.76 2.13
N LEU A 2 5.54 -30.65 3.22
CA LEU A 2 5.00 -30.11 4.49
C LEU A 2 4.61 -28.65 4.26
N GLY A 3 3.31 -28.36 4.35
CA GLY A 3 2.78 -27.00 4.30
C GLY A 3 3.33 -26.20 5.47
N LYS A 4 4.11 -25.16 5.18
CA LYS A 4 4.65 -24.26 6.19
C LYS A 4 3.49 -23.50 6.82
N ILE A 5 3.33 -23.60 8.15
CA ILE A 5 2.35 -22.78 8.86
C ILE A 5 2.85 -21.34 8.83
N ILE A 6 2.08 -20.44 8.21
CA ILE A 6 2.37 -19.01 8.16
C ILE A 6 1.48 -18.33 9.19
N PHE A 7 2.05 -17.96 10.33
CA PHE A 7 1.34 -17.27 11.39
C PHE A 7 1.14 -15.78 11.10
N ALA A 8 2.09 -15.16 10.40
CA ALA A 8 2.03 -13.76 9.99
C ALA A 8 2.75 -13.58 8.66
N MET A 9 2.31 -12.59 7.89
CA MET A 9 2.90 -12.23 6.61
C MET A 9 2.94 -10.72 6.45
N THR A 10 3.90 -10.23 5.67
CA THR A 10 3.93 -8.81 5.31
C THR A 10 2.81 -8.51 4.31
N ILE A 11 2.30 -7.28 4.30
CA ILE A 11 1.28 -6.85 3.33
C ILE A 11 1.74 -7.15 1.89
N HIS A 12 3.01 -6.91 1.58
CA HIS A 12 3.59 -7.25 0.26
C HIS A 12 3.44 -8.73 -0.12
N LYS A 13 3.59 -9.66 0.83
CA LYS A 13 3.46 -11.10 0.57
C LYS A 13 2.00 -11.56 0.44
N THR A 14 1.03 -10.70 0.73
CA THR A 14 -0.41 -10.99 0.62
C THR A 14 -0.97 -10.65 -0.77
N GLN A 15 -0.14 -10.13 -1.69
CA GLN A 15 -0.59 -9.67 -2.99
C GLN A 15 -1.30 -10.80 -3.76
N GLY A 16 -2.51 -10.52 -4.26
CA GLY A 16 -3.35 -11.48 -4.97
C GLY A 16 -4.08 -12.49 -4.07
N SER A 17 -3.91 -12.42 -2.75
CA SER A 17 -4.63 -13.25 -1.77
C SER A 17 -5.64 -12.42 -0.98
N GLU A 18 -6.72 -13.03 -0.51
CA GLU A 18 -7.70 -12.40 0.37
C GLU A 18 -8.10 -13.38 1.48
N PHE A 19 -8.52 -12.84 2.61
CA PHE A 19 -8.83 -13.58 3.83
C PHE A 19 -10.17 -13.10 4.40
N ASP A 20 -10.93 -13.99 5.01
CA ASP A 20 -12.22 -13.62 5.61
C ASP A 20 -12.03 -12.52 6.67
N HIS A 21 -11.06 -12.72 7.57
CA HIS A 21 -10.68 -11.74 8.57
C HIS A 21 -9.18 -11.42 8.52
N VAL A 22 -8.82 -10.13 8.59
CA VAL A 22 -7.42 -9.68 8.68
C VAL A 22 -7.19 -8.95 9.99
N LEU A 23 -6.16 -9.38 10.73
CA LEU A 23 -5.55 -8.60 11.81
C LEU A 23 -4.31 -7.89 11.26
N MET A 24 -4.34 -6.56 11.18
CA MET A 24 -3.21 -5.74 10.76
C MET A 24 -2.48 -5.19 11.98
N LEU A 25 -1.18 -5.49 12.10
CA LEU A 25 -0.29 -4.94 13.12
C LEU A 25 0.58 -3.83 12.51
N LEU A 26 0.53 -2.63 13.08
CA LEU A 26 1.39 -1.50 12.69
C LEU A 26 2.29 -1.11 13.87
N PRO A 27 3.50 -1.67 13.97
CA PRO A 27 4.44 -1.32 15.03
C PRO A 27 5.15 0.01 14.72
N GLU A 28 5.71 0.66 15.73
CA GLU A 28 6.39 1.96 15.61
C GLU A 28 7.56 1.90 14.61
N GLU A 29 8.30 0.80 14.59
CA GLU A 29 9.45 0.60 13.70
C GLU A 29 9.06 0.56 12.21
N ALA A 30 7.78 0.33 11.90
CA ALA A 30 7.28 0.29 10.54
C ALA A 30 6.97 1.69 9.96
N GLU A 31 6.99 2.76 10.76
CA GLU A 31 6.57 4.12 10.36
C GLU A 31 7.23 4.57 9.03
N ARG A 32 8.52 4.28 8.86
CA ARG A 32 9.28 4.64 7.64
C ARG A 32 8.83 3.91 6.39
N LEU A 33 8.17 2.77 6.52
CA LEU A 33 7.64 1.97 5.41
C LEU A 33 6.14 2.19 5.21
N LEU A 34 5.45 2.81 6.17
CA LEU A 34 4.02 3.06 6.07
C LEU A 34 3.71 4.15 5.04
N SER A 35 2.66 3.89 4.29
CA SER A 35 1.98 4.84 3.44
C SER A 35 0.49 4.49 3.39
N ARG A 36 -0.32 5.44 2.94
CA ARG A 36 -1.74 5.22 2.75
C ARG A 36 -2.01 4.08 1.77
N GLU A 37 -1.23 3.96 0.70
CA GLU A 37 -1.34 2.89 -0.30
C GLU A 37 -1.03 1.51 0.29
N LEU A 38 0.00 1.42 1.15
CA LEU A 38 0.33 0.16 1.81
C LEU A 38 -0.78 -0.26 2.78
N ILE A 39 -1.28 0.69 3.58
CA ILE A 39 -2.42 0.48 4.49
C ILE A 39 -3.66 0.06 3.70
N PHE A 40 -3.97 0.75 2.60
CA PHE A 40 -5.12 0.43 1.75
C PHE A 40 -4.98 -0.96 1.15
N THR A 41 -3.79 -1.34 0.69
CA THR A 41 -3.51 -2.68 0.18
C THR A 41 -3.80 -3.74 1.24
N GLY A 42 -3.34 -3.54 2.47
CA GLY A 42 -3.59 -4.45 3.57
C GLY A 42 -5.06 -4.50 3.99
N LEU A 43 -5.76 -3.37 4.01
CA LEU A 43 -7.19 -3.28 4.33
C LEU A 43 -8.04 -4.06 3.31
N THR A 44 -7.72 -3.94 2.01
CA THR A 44 -8.44 -4.66 0.94
C THR A 44 -8.12 -6.16 0.90
N ARG A 45 -7.25 -6.68 1.77
CA ARG A 45 -7.08 -8.15 1.90
C ARG A 45 -8.20 -8.78 2.74
N ALA A 46 -8.94 -8.00 3.51
CA ALA A 46 -10.09 -8.48 4.30
C ALA A 46 -11.36 -8.55 3.46
N LYS A 47 -12.05 -9.70 3.48
CA LYS A 47 -13.34 -9.87 2.80
C LYS A 47 -14.52 -9.47 3.68
N SER A 48 -14.52 -9.86 4.94
CA SER A 48 -15.68 -9.69 5.85
C SER A 48 -15.33 -9.05 7.18
N GLY A 49 -14.09 -9.17 7.66
CA GLY A 49 -13.68 -8.62 8.94
C GLY A 49 -12.27 -8.06 8.96
N PHE A 50 -12.08 -6.98 9.73
CA PHE A 50 -10.80 -6.32 9.88
C PHE A 50 -10.57 -5.87 11.32
N THR A 51 -9.37 -6.09 11.83
CA THR A 51 -8.92 -5.60 13.13
C THR A 51 -7.58 -4.91 12.94
N LEU A 52 -7.47 -3.69 13.49
CA LEU A 52 -6.23 -2.93 13.52
C LEU A 52 -5.65 -2.94 14.92
N LEU A 53 -4.37 -3.31 15.02
CA LEU A 53 -3.56 -3.12 16.22
C LEU A 53 -2.43 -2.15 15.88
N ALA A 54 -2.60 -0.90 16.30
CA ALA A 54 -1.69 0.19 16.02
C ALA A 54 -1.81 1.29 17.08
N GLU A 55 -0.72 2.02 17.32
CA GLU A 55 -0.82 3.29 18.01
C GLU A 55 -1.51 4.33 17.13
N LYS A 56 -2.27 5.24 17.76
CA LYS A 56 -2.99 6.29 17.05
C LYS A 56 -2.05 7.18 16.23
N ALA A 57 -0.88 7.52 16.77
CA ALA A 57 0.12 8.34 16.08
C ALA A 57 0.64 7.67 14.80
N ILE A 58 0.97 6.38 14.89
CA ILE A 58 1.44 5.57 13.75
C ILE A 58 0.36 5.44 12.67
N TRP A 59 -0.88 5.20 13.08
CA TRP A 59 -2.02 5.19 12.15
C TRP A 59 -2.16 6.52 11.42
N GLN A 60 -2.15 7.64 12.17
CA GLN A 60 -2.28 8.98 11.61
C GLN A 60 -1.14 9.33 10.65
N ALA A 61 0.10 9.03 11.02
CA ALA A 61 1.27 9.23 10.17
C ALA A 61 1.16 8.40 8.87
N GLY A 62 0.77 7.13 9.00
CA GLY A 62 0.62 6.21 7.87
C GLY A 62 -0.42 6.67 6.85
N ILE A 63 -1.60 7.12 7.27
CA ILE A 63 -2.66 7.58 6.34
C ILE A 63 -2.37 8.96 5.73
N ALA A 64 -1.60 9.80 6.42
CA ALA A 64 -1.20 11.12 5.93
C ALA A 64 -0.13 11.02 4.82
N ARG A 65 0.74 10.00 4.90
CA ARG A 65 1.83 9.80 3.94
C ARG A 65 1.35 9.17 2.63
N GLN A 66 1.72 9.79 1.51
CA GLN A 66 1.52 9.26 0.16
C GLN A 66 2.85 8.77 -0.40
N ILE A 67 2.80 7.75 -1.26
CA ILE A 67 3.99 7.35 -2.01
C ILE A 67 4.25 8.36 -3.11
N GLU A 68 5.43 8.98 -3.06
CA GLU A 68 5.97 9.70 -4.22
C GLU A 68 6.57 8.68 -5.19
N ARG A 69 5.99 8.61 -6.38
CA ARG A 69 6.46 7.72 -7.43
C ARG A 69 7.43 8.45 -8.33
N GLU A 70 8.71 8.15 -8.17
CA GLU A 70 9.74 8.55 -9.13
C GLU A 70 9.60 7.73 -10.42
N GLY A 71 9.54 8.42 -11.57
CA GLY A 71 9.46 7.75 -12.87
C GLY A 71 9.30 8.71 -14.05
N GLY A 72 9.88 8.35 -15.18
CA GLY A 72 9.89 9.18 -16.40
C GLY A 72 8.58 9.18 -17.20
N LEU A 73 7.65 8.26 -16.93
CA LEU A 73 6.42 8.11 -17.72
C LEU A 73 5.58 9.39 -17.74
N ARG A 74 5.42 10.06 -16.59
CA ARG A 74 4.66 11.31 -16.50
C ARG A 74 5.29 12.42 -17.34
N GLN A 75 6.62 12.47 -17.38
CA GLN A 75 7.35 13.44 -18.18
C GLN A 75 7.26 13.12 -19.67
N ALA A 76 7.38 11.84 -20.04
CA ALA A 76 7.21 11.36 -21.40
C ALA A 76 5.82 11.68 -21.96
N LEU A 77 4.75 11.43 -21.18
CA LEU A 77 3.37 11.76 -21.59
C LEU A 77 3.18 13.26 -21.80
N LYS A 78 3.69 14.11 -20.90
CA LYS A 78 3.63 15.58 -21.06
C LYS A 78 4.35 16.07 -22.32
N ALA A 79 5.51 15.47 -22.64
CA ALA A 79 6.26 15.83 -23.85
C ALA A 79 5.45 15.49 -25.12
N ILE A 80 4.77 14.34 -25.13
CA ILE A 80 3.89 13.93 -26.22
C ILE A 80 2.69 14.89 -26.35
N GLU A 81 1.99 15.19 -25.25
CA GLU A 81 0.86 16.14 -25.25
C GLU A 81 1.26 17.53 -25.78
N THR A 82 2.44 18.02 -25.38
CA THR A 82 2.96 19.31 -25.85
C THR A 82 3.25 19.30 -27.36
N SER A 83 3.76 18.18 -27.88
CA SER A 83 4.00 18.02 -29.32
C SER A 83 2.72 17.88 -30.15
N LEU A 84 1.61 17.44 -29.54
CA LEU A 84 0.30 17.30 -30.18
C LEU A 84 -0.54 18.60 -30.15
N CYS A 85 -0.28 19.49 -29.19
CA CYS A 85 -1.01 20.75 -29.00
C CYS A 85 -0.33 21.98 -29.64
N SER A 86 0.65 21.81 -30.53
CA SER A 86 1.19 22.92 -31.31
C SER A 86 0.14 23.43 -32.30
N PRO A 87 -0.34 24.70 -32.21
CA PRO A 87 -1.25 25.26 -33.19
C PRO A 87 -0.48 25.51 -34.48
N THR A 88 -0.68 24.67 -35.49
CA THR A 88 -0.71 25.16 -36.88
C THR A 88 -1.96 25.98 -37.10
#